data_AF-A0A2G0VKB1-F1
#
_entry.id   AF-A0A2G0VKB1-F1
#
_cell.length_a   1.000
_cell.length_b   1.000
_cell.length_c   1.000
_cell.angle_alpha   90.00
_cell.angle_beta   90.00
_cell.angle_gamma   90.00
#
_symmetry.space_group_name_H-M   'P 1'
#
loop_
_entity.id
_entity.type
_entity.pdbx_description
1 polymer ?
#
loop_
_entity_poly.entity_id
_entity_poly.type
_entity_poly.pdbx_seq_one_letter_code
_entity_poly.pdbx_strand_id
1 'polypeptide(L)'
;MKGRFYWMGLAAFASKQVRCGLDFIPNEPYLIMSPPIVQPPLRIGKKNLGKGNFWLFQDIFVWHWFYSKYPDQFDECAPERDVSSFEGQIKANVESLPWAEDALPVLKNLHVTDDILKGFDYIEQVEKLPSGIERRSKQLLSLNEIANHEQRKILQPLIYENFLFRATLDMQAFFERVPLLPVRLAAFSTACEVDDPELSVQMKEGDLYNETDRMEFIGAIVDQFHALMRERKTYMESEIFEISTWASVK
;
A
#
# COMPACT_ATOMS: atom_id res chain seq x y z
N MET A 1 17.25 -3.64 5.86
CA MET A 1 16.00 -3.34 6.63
C MET A 1 15.94 -4.21 7.88
N LYS A 2 15.78 -3.58 9.06
CA LYS A 2 15.79 -4.26 10.37
C LYS A 2 14.36 -4.34 10.92
N GLY A 3 13.94 -5.53 11.35
CA GLY A 3 12.75 -5.82 12.18
C GLY A 3 11.51 -4.95 11.90
N ARG A 4 11.45 -3.80 12.58
CA ARG A 4 10.37 -2.80 12.58
C ARG A 4 9.87 -2.34 11.22
N PHE A 5 10.72 -2.32 10.20
CA PHE A 5 10.38 -1.75 8.88
C PHE A 5 10.28 -2.82 7.78
N TYR A 6 10.07 -4.09 8.14
CA TYR A 6 9.98 -5.16 7.17
C TYR A 6 8.77 -4.99 6.23
N TRP A 7 7.61 -4.61 6.76
CA TRP A 7 6.44 -4.25 5.97
C TRP A 7 6.68 -3.02 5.10
N MET A 8 7.34 -1.98 5.63
CA MET A 8 7.68 -0.77 4.84
C MET A 8 8.54 -1.08 3.61
N GLY A 9 9.34 -2.15 3.64
CA GLY A 9 10.06 -2.63 2.47
C GLY A 9 9.13 -3.11 1.36
N LEU A 10 8.08 -3.88 1.68
CA LEU A 10 7.05 -4.28 0.72
C LEU A 10 6.24 -3.07 0.24
N ALA A 11 5.90 -2.17 1.16
CA ALA A 11 5.18 -0.93 0.86
C ALA A 11 5.89 -0.04 -0.17
N ALA A 12 7.23 -0.03 -0.16
CA ALA A 12 8.02 0.70 -1.14
C ALA A 12 7.75 0.20 -2.58
N PHE A 13 7.71 -1.11 -2.79
CA PHE A 13 7.35 -1.69 -4.08
C PHE A 13 5.90 -1.41 -4.47
N ALA A 14 4.97 -1.52 -3.53
CA ALA A 14 3.55 -1.22 -3.78
C ALA A 14 3.34 0.25 -4.17
N SER A 15 3.92 1.19 -3.43
CA SER A 15 3.89 2.62 -3.74
C SER A 15 4.52 2.93 -5.11
N LYS A 16 5.62 2.23 -5.45
CA LYS A 16 6.22 2.30 -6.79
C LYS A 16 5.25 1.83 -7.88
N GLN A 17 4.53 0.72 -7.70
CA GLN A 17 3.54 0.27 -8.68
C GLN A 17 2.39 1.29 -8.84
N VAL A 18 1.95 1.93 -7.75
CA VAL A 18 0.96 3.02 -7.84
C VAL A 18 1.52 4.18 -8.66
N ARG A 19 2.77 4.61 -8.42
CA ARG A 19 3.43 5.65 -9.21
C ARG A 19 3.47 5.26 -10.69
N CYS A 20 3.90 4.04 -11.02
CA CYS A 20 3.90 3.54 -12.40
C CYS A 20 2.52 3.66 -13.03
N GLY A 21 1.46 3.23 -12.34
CA GLY A 21 0.08 3.37 -12.81
C GLY A 21 -0.36 4.82 -13.01
N LEU A 22 0.09 5.75 -12.16
CA LEU A 22 -0.19 7.19 -12.30
C LEU A 22 0.56 7.82 -13.48
N ASP A 23 1.80 7.40 -13.74
CA ASP A 23 2.64 7.91 -14.84
C ASP A 23 2.08 7.50 -16.22
N PHE A 24 1.35 6.37 -16.30
CA PHE A 24 0.59 5.99 -17.50
C PHE A 24 -0.60 6.91 -17.80
N ILE A 25 -1.10 7.67 -16.83
CA ILE A 25 -2.26 8.55 -17.00
C ILE A 25 -1.77 9.96 -17.38
N PRO A 26 -2.04 10.45 -18.61
CA PRO A 26 -1.58 11.76 -19.04
C PRO A 26 -2.00 12.87 -18.08
N ASN A 27 -1.10 13.82 -17.85
CA ASN A 27 -1.42 15.06 -17.14
C ASN A 27 -2.20 16.02 -18.05
N GLU A 28 -2.93 16.96 -17.46
CA GLU A 28 -3.48 18.09 -18.22
C GLU A 28 -2.33 18.97 -18.76
N PRO A 29 -2.41 19.50 -20.00
CA PRO A 29 -3.55 19.40 -20.93
C PRO A 29 -3.55 18.13 -21.81
N TYR A 30 -2.53 17.27 -21.77
CA TYR A 30 -2.43 16.11 -22.66
C TYR A 30 -3.57 15.10 -22.50
N LEU A 31 -4.19 15.04 -21.32
CA LEU A 31 -5.38 14.21 -21.09
C LEU A 31 -6.55 14.58 -22.02
N ILE A 32 -6.70 15.86 -22.40
CA ILE A 32 -7.75 16.27 -23.35
C ILE A 32 -7.51 15.74 -24.77
N MET A 33 -6.28 15.31 -25.08
CA MET A 33 -5.94 14.68 -26.36
C MET A 33 -6.32 13.20 -26.39
N SER A 34 -6.57 12.56 -25.25
CA SER A 34 -7.13 11.21 -25.20
C SER A 34 -8.59 11.21 -25.66
N PRO A 35 -9.12 10.12 -26.23
CA PRO A 35 -10.53 10.04 -26.63
C PRO A 35 -11.48 10.44 -25.49
N PRO A 36 -12.50 11.30 -25.72
CA PRO A 36 -13.37 11.82 -24.65
C PRO A 36 -14.03 10.73 -23.79
N ILE A 37 -14.27 9.55 -24.35
CA ILE A 37 -14.86 8.42 -23.63
C ILE A 37 -13.93 7.82 -22.56
N VAL A 38 -12.60 7.91 -22.72
CA VAL A 38 -11.63 7.37 -21.76
C VAL A 38 -11.18 8.40 -20.72
N GLN A 39 -11.39 9.69 -20.96
CA GLN A 39 -10.93 10.75 -20.04
C GLN A 39 -11.57 10.65 -18.65
N PRO A 40 -12.91 10.49 -18.48
CA PRO A 40 -13.50 10.43 -17.15
C PRO A 40 -12.98 9.23 -16.32
N PRO A 41 -12.93 8.00 -16.86
CA PRO A 41 -12.33 6.87 -16.15
C PRO A 41 -10.85 7.10 -15.78
N LEU A 42 -10.03 7.68 -16.66
CA LEU A 42 -8.64 8.01 -16.34
C LEU A 42 -8.53 9.00 -15.17
N ARG A 43 -9.38 10.04 -15.14
CA ARG A 43 -9.43 11.00 -14.02
C ARG A 43 -9.86 10.34 -12.72
N ILE A 44 -10.88 9.47 -12.77
CA ILE A 44 -11.39 8.71 -11.63
C ILE A 44 -10.30 7.77 -11.10
N GLY A 45 -9.64 7.03 -11.98
CA GLY A 45 -8.53 6.13 -11.65
C GLY A 45 -7.40 6.88 -10.95
N LYS A 46 -6.92 7.97 -11.55
CA LYS A 46 -5.87 8.82 -10.97
C LYS A 46 -6.23 9.35 -9.59
N LYS A 47 -7.46 9.87 -9.43
CA LYS A 47 -7.93 10.39 -8.13
C LYS A 47 -7.97 9.30 -7.06
N ASN A 48 -8.50 8.13 -7.37
CA ASN A 48 -8.62 7.04 -6.39
C ASN A 48 -7.27 6.41 -6.05
N LEU A 49 -6.39 6.18 -7.03
CA LEU A 49 -5.02 5.71 -6.78
C LEU A 49 -4.25 6.69 -5.88
N GLY A 50 -4.34 8.00 -6.17
CA GLY A 50 -3.76 9.04 -5.32
C GLY A 50 -4.35 9.07 -3.91
N LYS A 51 -5.69 9.03 -3.79
CA LYS A 51 -6.40 9.03 -2.50
C LYS A 51 -6.03 7.81 -1.66
N GLY A 52 -6.06 6.62 -2.24
CA GLY A 52 -5.74 5.36 -1.56
C GLY A 52 -4.30 5.35 -1.04
N ASN A 53 -3.32 5.64 -1.91
CA ASN A 53 -1.90 5.64 -1.52
C ASN A 53 -1.58 6.72 -0.49
N PHE A 54 -2.17 7.92 -0.61
CA PHE A 54 -1.98 8.99 0.36
C PHE A 54 -2.50 8.61 1.74
N TRP A 55 -3.74 8.14 1.84
CA TRP A 55 -4.34 7.81 3.14
C TRP A 55 -3.78 6.52 3.76
N LEU A 56 -3.34 5.55 2.95
CA LEU A 56 -2.52 4.43 3.44
C LEU A 56 -1.24 4.93 4.11
N PHE A 57 -0.54 5.87 3.49
CA PHE A 57 0.65 6.46 4.08
C PHE A 57 0.32 7.21 5.38
N GLN A 58 -0.72 8.05 5.41
CA GLN A 58 -1.12 8.76 6.63
C GLN A 58 -1.52 7.83 7.77
N ASP A 59 -1.99 6.61 7.46
CA ASP A 59 -2.34 5.63 8.47
C ASP A 59 -1.12 4.81 8.92
N ILE A 60 -0.54 4.00 8.03
CA ILE A 60 0.43 2.96 8.36
C ILE A 60 1.79 3.51 8.78
N PHE A 61 2.25 4.60 8.14
CA PHE A 61 3.53 5.21 8.50
C PHE A 61 3.53 5.70 9.95
N VAL A 62 2.41 6.28 10.41
CA VAL A 62 2.28 6.84 11.75
C VAL A 62 2.44 5.74 12.81
N TRP A 63 1.86 4.56 12.60
CA TRP A 63 2.02 3.42 13.51
C TRP A 63 3.49 2.99 13.62
N HIS A 64 4.16 2.85 12.49
CA HIS A 64 5.58 2.44 12.45
C HIS A 64 6.50 3.51 13.03
N TRP A 65 6.23 4.79 12.76
CA TRP A 65 6.97 5.91 13.32
C TRP A 65 6.80 5.96 14.85
N PHE A 66 5.57 5.84 15.34
CA PHE A 66 5.26 5.85 16.76
C PHE A 66 5.94 4.69 17.50
N TYR A 67 5.74 3.46 17.03
CA TYR A 67 6.41 2.27 17.61
C TYR A 67 7.94 2.38 17.56
N SER A 68 8.51 2.93 16.48
CA SER A 68 9.95 3.11 16.38
C SER A 68 10.52 4.04 17.47
N LYS A 69 9.74 5.04 17.89
CA LYS A 69 10.11 6.02 18.91
C LYS A 69 9.76 5.59 20.33
N TYR A 70 8.60 4.99 20.51
CA TYR A 70 7.99 4.69 21.80
C TYR A 70 7.42 3.25 21.84
N PRO A 71 8.28 2.22 21.65
CA PRO A 71 7.80 0.83 21.55
C PRO A 71 7.09 0.38 22.83
N ASP A 72 7.62 0.75 24.01
CA ASP A 72 7.06 0.34 25.31
C ASP A 72 5.70 1.00 25.63
N GLN A 73 5.33 2.07 24.92
CA GLN A 73 4.07 2.79 25.10
C GLN A 73 3.05 2.44 24.00
N PHE A 74 3.42 1.58 23.04
CA PHE A 74 2.58 1.33 21.87
C PHE A 74 1.21 0.80 22.26
N ASP A 75 1.14 -0.23 23.10
CA ASP A 75 -0.12 -0.89 23.45
C ASP A 75 -1.05 0.01 24.27
N GLU A 76 -0.49 0.87 25.12
CA GLU A 76 -1.26 1.82 25.93
C GLU A 76 -1.76 3.00 25.10
N CYS A 77 -0.93 3.54 24.21
CA CYS A 77 -1.24 4.79 23.50
C CYS A 77 -1.85 4.60 22.11
N ALA A 78 -1.68 3.45 21.45
CA ALA A 78 -2.26 3.21 20.13
C ALA A 78 -3.81 3.32 20.12
N PRO A 79 -4.54 2.83 21.15
CA PRO A 79 -5.99 3.00 21.26
C PRO A 79 -6.47 4.46 21.33
N GLU A 80 -5.62 5.38 21.80
CA GLU A 80 -5.96 6.80 21.97
C GLU A 80 -5.90 7.58 20.65
N ARG A 81 -5.38 6.99 19.57
CA ARG A 81 -5.36 7.64 18.25
C ARG A 81 -6.78 7.73 17.70
N ASP A 82 -7.34 8.93 17.76
CA ASP A 82 -8.60 9.29 17.13
C ASP A 82 -8.51 10.72 16.58
N VAL A 83 -8.62 10.89 15.26
CA VAL A 83 -8.62 12.24 14.66
C VAL A 83 -9.79 13.09 15.18
N SER A 84 -10.89 12.47 15.58
CA SER A 84 -12.07 13.18 16.07
C SER A 84 -11.82 13.88 17.42
N SER A 85 -10.95 13.30 18.24
CA SER A 85 -10.55 13.80 19.56
C SER A 85 -9.43 14.85 19.51
N PHE A 86 -8.80 15.05 18.34
CA PHE A 86 -7.77 16.07 18.19
C PHE A 86 -8.35 17.46 18.42
N GLU A 87 -7.52 18.37 18.96
CA GLU A 87 -7.92 19.75 19.25
C GLU A 87 -7.00 20.76 18.56
N GLY A 88 -7.53 21.98 18.40
CA GLY A 88 -6.77 23.13 17.91
C GLY A 88 -6.09 22.90 16.55
N GLN A 89 -4.80 23.25 16.48
CA GLN A 89 -4.04 23.24 15.23
C GLN A 89 -3.84 21.83 14.67
N ILE A 90 -3.79 20.80 15.51
CA ILE A 90 -3.55 19.42 15.06
C ILE A 90 -4.75 18.94 14.24
N LYS A 91 -5.96 19.15 14.77
CA LYS A 91 -7.20 18.83 14.05
C LYS A 91 -7.31 19.60 12.74
N ALA A 92 -7.09 20.92 12.79
CA ALA A 92 -7.12 21.76 11.60
C ALA A 92 -6.14 21.28 10.51
N ASN A 93 -4.94 20.85 10.89
CA ASN A 93 -3.94 20.34 9.95
C ASN A 93 -4.42 19.04 9.28
N VAL A 94 -4.95 18.09 10.06
CA VAL A 94 -5.40 16.79 9.53
C VAL A 94 -6.64 16.96 8.64
N GLU A 95 -7.60 17.78 9.07
CA GLU A 95 -8.82 18.08 8.30
C GLU A 95 -8.54 18.88 7.02
N SER A 96 -7.41 19.60 6.96
CA SER A 96 -6.98 20.30 5.74
C SER A 96 -6.32 19.38 4.69
N LEU A 97 -6.04 18.12 5.03
CA LEU A 97 -5.38 17.19 4.11
C LEU A 97 -6.28 16.85 2.91
N PRO A 98 -5.69 16.53 1.74
CA PRO A 98 -6.45 16.11 0.57
C PRO A 98 -7.40 14.96 0.89
N TRP A 99 -8.67 15.13 0.52
CA TRP A 99 -9.75 14.16 0.72
C TRP A 99 -10.10 13.83 2.18
N ALA A 100 -9.67 14.63 3.17
CA ALA A 100 -9.92 14.35 4.59
C ALA A 100 -11.41 14.21 4.93
N GLU A 101 -12.25 15.12 4.42
CA GLU A 101 -13.70 15.09 4.62
C GLU A 101 -14.32 13.76 4.16
N ASP A 102 -13.87 13.23 3.02
CA ASP A 102 -14.36 11.96 2.47
C ASP A 102 -13.70 10.73 3.12
N ALA A 103 -12.44 10.86 3.57
CA ALA A 103 -11.62 9.73 3.99
C ALA A 103 -11.76 9.43 5.47
N LEU A 104 -11.67 10.45 6.34
CA LEU A 104 -11.63 10.26 7.79
C LEU A 104 -12.86 9.48 8.31
N PRO A 105 -14.11 9.79 7.91
CA PRO A 105 -15.27 9.03 8.38
C PRO A 105 -15.22 7.56 7.94
N VAL A 106 -14.81 7.31 6.69
CA VAL A 106 -14.70 5.96 6.10
C VAL A 106 -13.62 5.15 6.82
N LEU A 107 -12.50 5.79 7.14
CA LEU A 107 -11.36 5.19 7.85
C LEU A 107 -11.53 5.23 9.37
N LYS A 108 -12.75 5.52 9.86
CA LYS A 108 -13.08 5.59 11.29
C LYS A 108 -12.10 6.47 12.08
N ASN A 109 -11.76 7.63 11.54
CA ASN A 109 -10.84 8.60 12.13
C ASN A 109 -9.46 8.04 12.50
N LEU A 110 -8.98 7.03 11.74
CA LEU A 110 -7.66 6.40 11.92
C LEU A 110 -7.48 5.71 13.27
N HIS A 111 -8.56 5.22 13.88
CA HIS A 111 -8.48 4.39 15.09
C HIS A 111 -7.66 3.12 14.83
N VAL A 112 -7.01 2.66 15.89
CA VAL A 112 -6.34 1.37 15.89
C VAL A 112 -7.32 0.23 15.58
N THR A 113 -6.82 -0.82 14.94
CA THR A 113 -7.55 -2.05 14.63
C THR A 113 -6.87 -3.25 15.27
N ASP A 114 -7.60 -4.35 15.41
CA ASP A 114 -7.02 -5.62 15.88
C ASP A 114 -5.88 -6.10 14.99
N ASP A 115 -5.98 -5.86 13.68
CA ASP A 115 -4.96 -6.21 12.69
C ASP A 115 -3.65 -5.43 12.95
N ILE A 116 -3.75 -4.14 13.28
CA ILE A 116 -2.59 -3.33 13.70
C ILE A 116 -1.99 -3.86 15.00
N LEU A 117 -2.82 -4.10 16.04
CA LEU A 117 -2.31 -4.60 17.32
C LEU A 117 -1.56 -5.93 17.16
N LYS A 118 -2.14 -6.89 16.43
CA LYS A 118 -1.47 -8.18 16.13
C LYS A 118 -0.21 -8.01 15.29
N GLY A 119 -0.27 -7.16 14.26
CA GLY A 119 0.85 -6.87 13.40
C GLY A 119 2.07 -6.36 14.16
N PHE A 120 1.85 -5.47 15.13
CA PHE A 120 2.88 -4.89 15.99
C PHE A 120 3.32 -5.82 17.14
N ASP A 121 2.43 -6.65 17.70
CA ASP A 121 2.82 -7.75 18.61
C ASP A 121 3.81 -8.70 17.92
N TYR A 122 3.55 -9.07 16.67
CA TYR A 122 4.52 -9.87 15.90
C TYR A 122 5.83 -9.12 15.62
N ILE A 123 5.80 -7.80 15.40
CA ILE A 123 7.03 -6.99 15.27
C ILE A 123 7.83 -7.08 16.57
N GLU A 124 7.19 -6.90 17.72
CA GLU A 124 7.83 -6.97 19.04
C GLU A 124 8.51 -8.33 19.25
N GLN A 125 7.82 -9.42 18.91
CA GLN A 125 8.39 -10.78 18.95
C GLN A 125 9.59 -10.94 18.01
N VAL A 126 9.53 -10.38 16.79
CA VAL A 126 10.66 -10.37 15.84
C VAL A 126 11.89 -9.67 16.41
N GLU A 127 11.71 -8.65 17.25
CA GLU A 127 12.82 -7.93 17.87
C GLU A 127 13.53 -8.75 18.94
N LYS A 128 12.74 -9.52 19.72
CA LYS A 128 13.21 -10.38 20.81
C LYS A 128 13.85 -11.67 20.29
N LEU A 129 13.42 -12.18 19.14
CA LEU A 129 13.88 -13.45 18.59
C LEU A 129 15.25 -13.34 17.87
N PRO A 130 16.15 -14.33 18.04
CA PRO A 130 17.37 -14.42 17.25
C PRO A 130 17.05 -14.67 15.77
N SER A 131 18.01 -14.41 14.89
CA SER A 131 17.89 -14.76 13.47
C SER A 131 17.63 -16.25 13.31
N GLY A 132 16.55 -16.62 12.60
CA GLY A 132 16.17 -18.02 12.40
C GLY A 132 14.76 -18.16 11.84
N ILE A 133 14.32 -19.41 11.71
CA ILE A 133 13.01 -19.77 11.13
C ILE A 133 11.86 -19.14 11.92
N GLU A 134 11.93 -19.14 13.24
CA GLU A 134 10.87 -18.58 14.09
C GLU A 134 10.71 -17.08 13.88
N ARG A 135 11.82 -16.32 13.90
CA ARG A 135 11.82 -14.88 13.59
C ARG A 135 11.23 -14.61 12.20
N ARG A 136 11.58 -15.42 11.21
CA ARG A 136 11.04 -15.32 9.84
C ARG A 136 9.54 -15.57 9.79
N SER A 137 9.06 -16.58 10.49
CA SER A 137 7.63 -16.87 10.61
C SER A 137 6.87 -15.68 11.21
N LYS A 138 7.39 -15.07 12.27
CA LYS A 138 6.78 -13.87 12.88
C LYS A 138 6.80 -12.65 11.95
N GLN A 139 7.84 -12.48 11.14
CA GLN A 139 7.86 -11.44 10.09
C GLN A 139 6.76 -11.64 9.05
N LEU A 140 6.52 -12.89 8.60
CA LEU A 140 5.46 -13.21 7.65
C LEU A 140 4.07 -12.98 8.27
N LEU A 141 3.88 -13.37 9.53
CA LEU A 141 2.63 -13.12 10.25
C LEU A 141 2.36 -11.60 10.37
N SER A 142 3.37 -10.81 10.75
CA SER A 142 3.26 -9.35 10.78
C SER A 142 2.89 -8.77 9.41
N LEU A 143 3.54 -9.21 8.33
CA LEU A 143 3.19 -8.77 6.96
C LEU A 143 1.72 -9.03 6.63
N ASN A 144 1.21 -10.21 6.96
CA ASN A 144 -0.17 -10.59 6.67
C ASN A 144 -1.18 -9.76 7.48
N GLU A 145 -0.93 -9.53 8.76
CA GLU A 145 -1.82 -8.70 9.60
C GLU A 145 -1.86 -7.25 9.09
N ILE A 146 -0.70 -6.65 8.79
CA ILE A 146 -0.66 -5.28 8.24
C ILE A 146 -1.32 -5.24 6.86
N ALA A 147 -1.09 -6.23 5.99
CA ALA A 147 -1.76 -6.30 4.70
C ALA A 147 -3.29 -6.44 4.83
N ASN A 148 -3.79 -7.20 5.80
CA ASN A 148 -5.23 -7.28 6.08
C ASN A 148 -5.79 -5.92 6.48
N HIS A 149 -5.12 -5.20 7.38
CA HIS A 149 -5.51 -3.84 7.75
C HIS A 149 -5.58 -2.93 6.54
N GLU A 150 -4.50 -2.84 5.76
CA GLU A 150 -4.44 -1.99 4.58
C GLU A 150 -5.51 -2.32 3.55
N GLN A 151 -5.63 -3.59 3.18
CA GLN A 151 -6.46 -4.00 2.07
C GLN A 151 -7.94 -4.00 2.43
N ARG A 152 -8.29 -4.36 3.66
CA ARG A 152 -9.70 -4.52 4.10
C ARG A 152 -10.23 -3.34 4.89
N LYS A 153 -9.40 -2.67 5.70
CA LYS A 153 -9.84 -1.54 6.56
C LYS A 153 -9.61 -0.19 5.90
N ILE A 154 -8.59 -0.08 5.05
CA ILE A 154 -8.28 1.17 4.35
C ILE A 154 -8.76 1.14 2.91
N LEU A 155 -8.13 0.34 2.04
CA LEU A 155 -8.36 0.41 0.59
C LEU A 155 -9.76 -0.06 0.18
N GLN A 156 -10.27 -1.14 0.77
CA GLN A 156 -11.59 -1.67 0.42
C GLN A 156 -12.68 -0.59 0.52
N PRO A 157 -12.93 0.02 1.69
CA PRO A 157 -13.99 1.02 1.82
C PRO A 157 -13.63 2.37 1.19
N LEU A 158 -12.33 2.72 1.11
CA LEU A 158 -11.93 4.04 0.61
C LEU A 158 -11.96 4.17 -0.91
N ILE A 159 -11.56 3.12 -1.63
CA ILE A 159 -11.43 3.15 -3.09
C ILE A 159 -12.16 2.01 -3.78
N TYR A 160 -12.09 0.76 -3.30
CA TYR A 160 -12.64 -0.38 -4.04
C TYR A 160 -14.15 -0.51 -3.93
N GLU A 161 -14.80 0.02 -2.90
CA GLU A 161 -16.27 0.08 -2.80
C GLU A 161 -16.90 1.19 -3.65
N ASN A 162 -16.08 2.10 -4.19
CA ASN A 162 -16.58 3.14 -5.08
C ASN A 162 -16.98 2.55 -6.43
N PHE A 163 -18.29 2.58 -6.73
CA PHE A 163 -18.86 2.06 -7.97
C PHE A 163 -18.19 2.62 -9.25
N LEU A 164 -17.87 3.91 -9.28
CA LEU A 164 -17.23 4.55 -10.43
C LEU A 164 -15.78 4.08 -10.60
N PHE A 165 -15.10 3.76 -9.50
CA PHE A 165 -13.76 3.18 -9.56
C PHE A 165 -13.80 1.73 -10.03
N ARG A 166 -14.76 0.92 -9.56
CA ARG A 166 -14.98 -0.44 -10.08
C ARG A 166 -15.21 -0.44 -11.58
N ALA A 167 -16.11 0.41 -12.08
CA ALA A 167 -16.36 0.56 -13.51
C ALA A 167 -15.12 1.02 -14.30
N THR A 168 -14.23 1.80 -13.66
CA THR A 168 -12.94 2.18 -14.26
C THR A 168 -11.97 1.00 -14.32
N LEU A 169 -11.89 0.18 -13.26
CA LEU A 169 -11.07 -1.03 -13.22
C LEU A 169 -11.57 -2.08 -14.22
N ASP A 170 -12.88 -2.23 -14.38
CA ASP A 170 -13.48 -3.10 -15.41
C ASP A 170 -13.12 -2.62 -16.82
N MET A 171 -13.12 -1.29 -17.02
CA MET A 171 -12.72 -0.71 -18.30
C MET A 171 -11.20 -0.87 -18.53
N GLN A 172 -10.36 -0.74 -17.51
CA GLN A 172 -8.93 -1.06 -17.59
C GLN A 172 -8.70 -2.53 -17.91
N ALA A 173 -9.40 -3.45 -17.25
CA ALA A 173 -9.35 -4.90 -17.52
C ALA A 173 -9.81 -5.25 -18.94
N PHE A 174 -10.81 -4.54 -19.45
CA PHE A 174 -11.24 -4.65 -20.85
C PHE A 174 -10.15 -4.20 -21.83
N PHE A 175 -9.38 -3.17 -21.47
CA PHE A 175 -8.25 -2.66 -22.25
C PHE A 175 -6.90 -3.33 -21.93
N GLU A 176 -6.78 -4.23 -20.94
CA GLU A 176 -5.56 -5.02 -20.66
C GLU A 176 -5.13 -5.91 -21.85
N ARG A 177 -5.96 -6.03 -22.91
CA ARG A 177 -5.60 -6.59 -24.23
C ARG A 177 -4.87 -5.61 -25.17
N VAL A 178 -4.67 -4.35 -24.76
CA VAL A 178 -3.96 -3.32 -25.51
C VAL A 178 -2.52 -3.26 -24.98
N PRO A 179 -1.50 -3.40 -25.84
CA PRO A 179 -0.10 -3.23 -25.44
C PRO A 179 0.12 -1.85 -24.79
N LEU A 180 0.96 -1.79 -23.75
CA LEU A 180 1.36 -0.55 -23.01
C LEU A 180 0.38 -0.06 -21.93
N LEU A 181 -0.60 -0.87 -21.51
CA LEU A 181 -1.38 -0.58 -20.30
C LEU A 181 -0.88 -1.40 -19.10
N PRO A 182 -0.83 -0.82 -17.89
CA PRO A 182 -0.28 -1.48 -16.72
C PRO A 182 -1.08 -2.74 -16.39
N VAL A 183 -0.40 -3.88 -16.48
CA VAL A 183 -0.91 -5.17 -16.00
C VAL A 183 -1.04 -5.17 -14.48
N ARG A 184 -1.95 -5.99 -13.96
CA ARG A 184 -2.12 -6.25 -12.51
C ARG A 184 -0.91 -7.00 -11.96
N LEU A 185 0.18 -6.27 -11.79
CA LEU A 185 1.53 -6.78 -11.54
C LEU A 185 2.11 -6.11 -10.29
N ALA A 186 2.79 -6.89 -9.47
CA ALA A 186 3.71 -6.40 -8.47
C ALA A 186 5.13 -6.82 -8.88
N ALA A 187 5.95 -5.85 -9.30
CA ALA A 187 7.36 -6.09 -9.62
C ALA A 187 8.27 -5.70 -8.44
N PHE A 188 9.15 -6.61 -8.04
CA PHE A 188 10.16 -6.44 -6.99
C PHE A 188 11.46 -5.84 -7.53
N SER A 189 11.34 -4.76 -8.29
CA SER A 189 12.44 -3.94 -8.82
C SER A 189 12.04 -2.47 -8.85
N THR A 190 12.96 -1.59 -9.23
CA THR A 190 12.71 -0.16 -9.50
C THR A 190 11.92 0.07 -10.79
N ALA A 191 11.94 -0.89 -11.74
CA ALA A 191 11.15 -0.84 -12.97
C ALA A 191 9.67 -1.17 -12.73
N CYS A 192 8.78 -0.65 -13.57
CA CYS A 192 7.34 -0.90 -13.46
C CYS A 192 6.96 -2.36 -13.81
N GLU A 193 7.72 -2.96 -14.72
CA GLU A 193 7.56 -4.34 -15.19
C GLU A 193 8.95 -5.00 -15.24
N VAL A 194 8.98 -6.32 -15.05
CA VAL A 194 10.20 -7.13 -15.07
C VAL A 194 9.87 -8.46 -15.74
N ASP A 195 10.70 -8.86 -16.71
CA ASP A 195 10.53 -10.12 -17.44
C ASP A 195 10.87 -11.36 -16.59
N ASP A 196 11.70 -11.20 -15.55
CA ASP A 196 12.02 -12.27 -14.60
C ASP A 196 10.77 -12.63 -13.76
N PRO A 197 10.21 -13.85 -13.94
CA PRO A 197 9.03 -14.28 -13.21
C PRO A 197 9.30 -14.49 -11.71
N GLU A 198 10.56 -14.63 -11.28
CA GLU A 198 10.88 -14.69 -9.84
C GLU A 198 10.82 -13.31 -9.16
N LEU A 199 10.84 -12.24 -9.94
CA LEU A 199 10.80 -10.86 -9.46
C LEU A 199 9.45 -10.18 -9.68
N SER A 200 8.42 -10.94 -10.06
CA SER A 200 7.09 -10.38 -10.22
C SER A 200 5.97 -11.35 -9.84
N VAL A 201 4.86 -10.80 -9.38
CA VAL A 201 3.60 -11.53 -9.18
C VAL A 201 2.53 -10.83 -10.01
N GLN A 202 1.83 -11.59 -10.85
CA GLN A 202 0.77 -11.07 -11.71
C GLN A 202 -0.56 -11.74 -11.35
N MET A 203 -1.61 -10.94 -11.21
CA MET A 203 -2.98 -11.44 -11.11
C MET A 203 -3.47 -11.84 -12.50
N LYS A 204 -3.63 -13.14 -12.73
CA LYS A 204 -4.08 -13.69 -14.02
C LYS A 204 -5.60 -13.86 -14.11
N GLU A 205 -6.24 -14.08 -12.97
CA GLU A 205 -7.66 -14.35 -12.84
C GLU A 205 -8.23 -13.58 -11.63
N GLY A 206 -9.55 -13.40 -11.59
CA GLY A 206 -10.27 -12.68 -10.54
C GLY A 206 -10.29 -11.17 -10.74
N ASP A 207 -10.89 -10.44 -9.79
CA ASP A 207 -11.08 -9.00 -9.86
C ASP A 207 -10.44 -8.23 -8.70
N LEU A 208 -9.67 -7.18 -9.00
CA LEU A 208 -8.99 -6.38 -7.96
C LEU A 208 -9.96 -5.72 -6.96
N TYR A 209 -11.20 -5.42 -7.36
CA TYR A 209 -12.19 -4.85 -6.45
C TYR A 209 -12.91 -5.90 -5.62
N ASN A 210 -12.83 -7.19 -6.00
CA ASN A 210 -13.29 -8.29 -5.18
C ASN A 210 -12.28 -8.51 -4.06
N GLU A 211 -12.74 -8.40 -2.81
CA GLU A 211 -11.87 -8.52 -1.65
C GLU A 211 -11.19 -9.89 -1.58
N THR A 212 -11.91 -10.97 -1.90
CA THR A 212 -11.37 -12.34 -1.84
C THR A 212 -10.25 -12.52 -2.87
N ASP A 213 -10.55 -12.26 -4.14
CA ASP A 213 -9.60 -12.42 -5.25
C ASP A 213 -8.37 -11.51 -5.04
N ARG A 214 -8.60 -10.27 -4.58
CA ARG A 214 -7.50 -9.35 -4.27
C ARG A 214 -6.65 -9.89 -3.11
N MET A 215 -7.24 -10.43 -2.06
CA MET A 215 -6.46 -10.94 -0.93
C MET A 215 -5.66 -12.20 -1.29
N GLU A 216 -6.12 -13.02 -2.23
CA GLU A 216 -5.31 -14.11 -2.80
C GLU A 216 -4.08 -13.56 -3.54
N PHE A 217 -4.28 -12.54 -4.38
CA PHE A 217 -3.18 -11.88 -5.07
C PHE A 217 -2.19 -11.19 -4.11
N ILE A 218 -2.69 -10.48 -3.10
CA ILE A 218 -1.86 -9.83 -2.07
C ILE A 218 -1.10 -10.88 -1.25
N GLY A 219 -1.72 -12.01 -0.91
CA GLY A 219 -1.04 -13.12 -0.24
C GLY A 219 0.15 -13.63 -1.05
N ALA A 220 -0.02 -13.83 -2.35
CA ALA A 220 1.07 -14.24 -3.25
C ALA A 220 2.21 -13.20 -3.30
N ILE A 221 1.88 -11.90 -3.28
CA ILE A 221 2.88 -10.82 -3.19
C ILE A 221 3.65 -10.88 -1.87
N VAL A 222 2.94 -11.04 -0.75
CA VAL A 222 3.54 -11.14 0.59
C VAL A 222 4.51 -12.34 0.66
N ASP A 223 4.09 -13.50 0.17
CA ASP A 223 4.91 -14.71 0.15
C ASP A 223 6.15 -14.55 -0.74
N GLN A 224 5.98 -14.00 -1.95
CA GLN A 224 7.09 -13.76 -2.87
C GLN A 224 8.10 -12.76 -2.29
N PHE A 225 7.62 -11.65 -1.72
CA PHE A 225 8.49 -10.69 -1.03
C PHE A 225 9.24 -11.36 0.12
N HIS A 226 8.55 -12.18 0.92
CA HIS A 226 9.17 -12.88 2.03
C HIS A 226 10.27 -13.82 1.55
N ALA A 227 10.00 -14.61 0.49
CA ALA A 227 10.99 -15.49 -0.13
C ALA A 227 12.20 -14.72 -0.67
N LEU A 228 11.99 -13.64 -1.44
CA LEU A 228 13.06 -12.83 -2.00
C LEU A 228 13.92 -12.15 -0.94
N MET A 229 13.32 -11.69 0.16
CA MET A 229 14.08 -11.16 1.31
C MET A 229 14.93 -12.22 2.03
N ARG A 230 14.72 -13.52 1.75
CA ARG A 230 15.62 -14.62 2.15
C ARG A 230 16.72 -14.85 1.12
N GLU A 231 16.31 -15.06 -0.12
CA GLU A 231 17.16 -15.65 -1.16
C GLU A 231 17.96 -14.60 -1.92
N ARG A 232 17.38 -13.41 -2.10
CA ARG A 232 17.95 -12.30 -2.85
C ARG A 232 18.02 -11.02 -2.00
N LYS A 233 18.33 -11.16 -0.71
CA LYS A 233 18.29 -10.05 0.27
C LYS A 233 19.04 -8.79 -0.19
N THR A 234 20.29 -8.93 -0.63
CA THR A 234 21.11 -7.78 -1.05
C THR A 234 20.47 -7.04 -2.23
N TYR A 235 19.91 -7.77 -3.18
CA TYR A 235 19.18 -7.21 -4.30
C TYR A 235 17.95 -6.43 -3.81
N MET A 236 17.08 -7.06 -3.01
CA MET A 236 15.88 -6.42 -2.48
C MET A 236 16.18 -5.16 -1.67
N GLU A 237 17.23 -5.19 -0.83
CA GLU A 237 17.66 -4.02 -0.06
C GLU A 237 18.19 -2.89 -0.96
N SER A 238 18.86 -3.22 -2.08
CA SER A 238 19.31 -2.26 -3.09
C SER A 238 18.15 -1.61 -3.83
N GLU A 239 17.17 -2.40 -4.30
CA GLU A 239 16.00 -1.88 -5.01
C GLU A 239 15.18 -0.94 -4.11
N ILE A 240 14.94 -1.32 -2.86
CA ILE A 240 14.21 -0.48 -1.90
C ILE A 240 15.01 0.80 -1.59
N PHE A 241 16.33 0.70 -1.46
CA PHE A 241 17.17 1.89 -1.30
C PHE A 241 17.03 2.82 -2.50
N GLU A 242 17.12 2.31 -3.72
CA GLU A 242 16.98 3.12 -4.93
C GLU A 242 15.61 3.80 -5.01
N ILE A 243 14.51 3.07 -4.76
CA ILE A 243 13.15 3.64 -4.68
C ILE A 243 13.09 4.79 -3.67
N SER A 244 13.76 4.65 -2.51
CA SER A 244 13.77 5.70 -1.48
C SER A 244 14.45 7.01 -1.90
N THR A 245 15.32 6.96 -2.92
CA THR A 245 16.03 8.15 -3.43
C THR A 245 15.20 8.98 -4.41
N TRP A 246 14.06 8.46 -4.89
CA TRP A 246 13.28 9.12 -5.95
C TRP A 246 12.73 10.50 -5.57
N ALA A 247 12.49 10.76 -4.29
CA ALA A 247 12.12 12.10 -3.81
C ALA A 247 13.29 13.11 -3.80
N SER A 248 14.53 12.62 -3.91
CA SER A 248 15.76 13.42 -3.87
C SER A 248 16.28 13.80 -5.25
N VAL A 249 15.71 13.24 -6.32
CA VAL A 249 16.05 13.61 -7.70
C VAL A 249 15.30 14.89 -8.04
N LYS A 250 16.00 16.03 -7.90
CA LYS A 250 15.56 17.35 -8.35
C LYS A 250 15.82 17.53 -9.84
#